data_AF-X1LIQ5-F1
#
_entry.id   AF-X1LIQ5-F1
#
_cell.length_a   1.000
_cell.length_b   1.000
_cell.length_c   1.000
_cell.angle_alpha   90.00
_cell.angle_beta   90.00
_cell.angle_gamma   90.00
#
_symmetry.space_group_name_H-M   'P 1'
#
loop_
_entity.id
_entity.type
_entity.pdbx_description
1 polymer ?
#
loop_
_entity_poly.entity_id
_entity_poly.type
_entity_poly.pdbx_seq_one_letter_code
_entity_poly.pdbx_strand_id
1 'polypeptide(L)'
;MRKITVFIALAFLLTLCATPVYANDIPPLPHAFYGDLIINDGPAPIGTKVKAGGEGVRTDIVGNPIESGEVGKYGSPNPLGSKLIVQGNIADGAALAFYVSRDGINWVKAE
;
A
#
# COMPACT_ATOMS: atom_id res chain seq x y z
N MET A 1 9.25 55.82 7.80
CA MET A 1 10.31 54.78 7.68
C MET A 1 10.10 53.61 8.64
N ARG A 2 10.12 53.79 9.99
CA ARG A 2 10.01 52.67 10.97
C ARG A 2 8.82 51.73 10.75
N LYS A 3 7.61 52.27 10.52
CA LYS A 3 6.41 51.47 10.26
C LYS A 3 6.53 50.63 8.98
N ILE A 4 7.11 51.20 7.93
CA ILE A 4 7.33 50.52 6.64
C ILE A 4 8.33 49.37 6.80
N THR A 5 9.43 49.59 7.53
CA THR A 5 10.42 48.53 7.82
C THR A 5 9.80 47.37 8.60
N VAL A 6 8.94 47.67 9.58
CA VAL A 6 8.22 46.63 10.34
C VAL A 6 7.26 45.85 9.46
N PHE A 7 6.50 46.53 8.58
CA PHE A 7 5.61 45.85 7.64
C PHE A 7 6.35 44.95 6.66
N ILE A 8 7.49 45.40 6.13
CA ILE A 8 8.33 44.60 5.22
C ILE A 8 8.91 43.39 5.95
N ALA A 9 9.47 43.58 7.14
CA ALA A 9 10.04 42.48 7.92
C ALA A 9 8.97 41.43 8.29
N LEU A 10 7.75 41.87 8.63
CA LEU A 10 6.64 40.97 8.94
C LEU A 10 6.17 40.20 7.70
N ALA A 11 6.05 40.86 6.55
CA ALA A 11 5.69 40.19 5.29
C ALA A 11 6.74 39.15 4.89
N PHE A 12 8.03 39.48 5.03
CA PHE A 12 9.14 38.55 4.74
C PHE A 12 9.12 37.34 5.69
N LEU A 13 8.87 37.56 6.97
CA LEU A 13 8.75 36.50 7.98
C LEU A 13 7.55 35.58 7.68
N LEU A 14 6.41 36.13 7.28
CA LEU A 14 5.23 35.35 6.88
C LEU A 14 5.51 34.48 5.66
N THR A 15 6.25 34.97 4.66
CA THR A 15 6.63 34.17 3.49
C THR A 15 7.63 33.06 3.81
N LEU A 16 8.50 33.26 4.80
CA LEU A 16 9.43 32.21 5.29
C LEU A 16 8.69 31.09 6.04
N CYS A 17 7.54 31.38 6.64
CA CYS A 17 6.71 30.40 7.33
C CYS A 17 5.68 29.69 6.43
N ALA A 18 5.51 30.15 5.19
CA ALA A 18 4.56 29.55 4.24
C ALA A 18 5.21 28.36 3.52
N THR A 19 5.01 27.16 4.06
CA THR A 19 5.32 25.92 3.34
C THR A 19 4.10 25.51 2.50
N PRO A 20 4.22 25.31 1.18
CA PRO A 20 3.11 24.79 0.39
C PRO A 20 2.80 23.35 0.85
N VAL A 21 1.56 23.11 1.26
CA VAL A 21 1.02 21.75 1.40
C VAL A 21 0.48 21.36 0.03
N TYR A 22 1.18 20.48 -0.66
CA TYR A 22 0.64 19.85 -1.86
C TYR A 22 -0.45 18.88 -1.42
N ALA A 23 -1.64 19.03 -2.01
CA ALA A 23 -2.64 17.98 -1.92
C ALA A 23 -2.01 16.73 -2.55
N ASN A 24 -1.82 15.68 -1.76
CA ASN A 24 -1.43 14.39 -2.30
C ASN A 24 -2.59 13.92 -3.19
N ASP A 25 -2.30 13.65 -4.47
CA ASP A 25 -3.29 13.13 -5.41
C ASP A 25 -4.09 11.99 -4.77
N ILE A 26 -5.40 11.97 -5.03
CA ILE A 26 -6.26 10.87 -4.59
C ILE A 26 -5.65 9.60 -5.20
N PRO A 27 -5.23 8.61 -4.39
CA PRO A 27 -4.62 7.42 -4.94
C PRO A 27 -5.62 6.75 -5.89
N PRO A 28 -5.15 6.18 -7.02
CA PRO A 28 -5.95 5.35 -7.89
C PRO A 28 -6.79 4.35 -7.10
N LEU A 29 -7.94 3.98 -7.67
CA LEU A 29 -8.81 2.96 -7.09
C LEU A 29 -7.98 1.69 -6.79
N PRO A 30 -8.05 1.14 -5.57
CA PRO A 30 -7.29 -0.04 -5.22
C PRO A 30 -7.63 -1.23 -6.13
N HIS A 31 -6.59 -1.99 -6.49
CA HIS A 31 -6.77 -3.31 -7.05
C HIS A 31 -7.04 -4.32 -5.94
N ALA A 32 -7.90 -5.30 -6.21
CA ALA A 32 -8.29 -6.33 -5.25
C ALA A 32 -8.05 -7.72 -5.83
N PHE A 33 -7.21 -8.51 -5.15
CA PHE A 33 -6.82 -9.85 -5.60
C PHE A 33 -7.33 -10.93 -4.65
N TYR A 34 -7.58 -12.11 -5.21
CA TYR A 34 -7.81 -13.36 -4.51
C TYR A 34 -7.37 -14.50 -5.43
N GLY A 35 -7.10 -15.68 -4.87
CA GLY A 35 -6.71 -16.82 -5.67
C GLY A 35 -6.28 -18.02 -4.85
N ASP A 36 -5.76 -19.00 -5.56
CA ASP A 36 -5.16 -20.19 -4.96
C ASP A 36 -3.77 -19.85 -4.39
N LEU A 37 -3.40 -20.55 -3.33
CA LEU A 37 -2.16 -20.39 -2.58
C LEU A 37 -1.50 -21.75 -2.41
N ILE A 38 -0.49 -22.00 -3.22
CA ILE A 38 0.23 -23.28 -3.29
C ILE A 38 1.66 -23.06 -2.76
N ILE A 39 2.10 -23.92 -1.85
CA ILE A 39 3.47 -23.94 -1.32
C ILE A 39 4.00 -25.36 -1.46
N ASN A 40 5.13 -25.52 -2.15
CA ASN A 40 5.76 -26.83 -2.40
C ASN A 40 4.77 -27.84 -3.00
N ASP A 41 4.06 -27.44 -4.06
CA ASP A 41 3.05 -28.25 -4.78
C ASP A 41 1.83 -28.69 -3.97
N GLY A 42 1.70 -28.22 -2.72
CA GLY A 42 0.56 -28.49 -1.84
C GLY A 42 -0.24 -27.23 -1.50
N PRO A 43 -1.51 -27.36 -1.08
CA PRO A 43 -2.29 -26.23 -0.63
C PRO A 43 -1.67 -25.64 0.65
N ALA A 44 -1.50 -24.33 0.69
CA ALA A 44 -0.96 -23.65 1.86
C ALA A 44 -1.91 -23.77 3.07
N PRO A 45 -1.36 -23.87 4.30
CA PRO A 45 -2.18 -23.90 5.51
C PRO A 45 -2.85 -22.55 5.78
N ILE A 46 -3.95 -22.59 6.53
CA ILE A 46 -4.60 -21.39 7.10
C ILE A 46 -3.57 -20.62 7.95
N GLY A 47 -3.68 -19.29 7.94
CA GLY A 47 -2.75 -18.40 8.63
C GLY A 47 -1.54 -17.99 7.78
N THR A 48 -1.37 -18.59 6.59
CA THR A 48 -0.35 -18.14 5.64
C THR A 48 -0.65 -16.71 5.18
N LYS A 49 0.33 -15.82 5.24
CA LYS A 49 0.20 -14.42 4.84
C LYS A 49 0.65 -14.22 3.41
N VAL A 50 -0.07 -13.38 2.68
CA VAL A 50 0.24 -12.97 1.30
C VAL A 50 0.34 -11.45 1.24
N LYS A 51 1.40 -10.96 0.62
CA LYS A 51 1.67 -9.53 0.41
C LYS A 51 1.88 -9.27 -1.07
N ALA A 52 1.42 -8.13 -1.55
CA ALA A 52 1.76 -7.63 -2.88
C ALA A 52 2.57 -6.34 -2.76
N GLY A 53 3.62 -6.23 -3.57
CA GLY A 53 4.49 -5.07 -3.63
C GLY A 53 4.82 -4.70 -5.07
N GLY A 54 5.49 -3.58 -5.25
CA GLY A 54 5.84 -3.02 -6.55
C GLY A 54 6.16 -1.54 -6.40
N GLU A 55 6.62 -0.92 -7.47
CA GLU A 55 6.86 0.52 -7.49
C GLU A 55 5.56 1.28 -7.21
N GLY A 56 5.59 2.20 -6.25
CA GLY A 56 4.42 2.99 -5.85
C GLY A 56 3.39 2.26 -4.98
N VAL A 57 3.55 0.95 -4.71
CA VAL A 57 2.64 0.17 -3.86
C VAL A 57 2.88 0.48 -2.38
N ARG A 58 1.79 0.70 -1.63
CA ARG A 58 1.81 0.83 -0.17
C ARG A 58 1.57 -0.55 0.46
N THR A 59 2.54 -1.02 1.25
CA THR A 59 2.51 -2.38 1.84
C THR A 59 2.12 -2.43 3.31
N ASP A 60 1.89 -1.28 3.95
CA ASP A 60 1.53 -1.16 5.36
C ASP A 60 0.11 -0.57 5.48
N ILE A 61 -0.82 -1.16 4.75
CA ILE A 61 -2.23 -0.75 4.72
C ILE A 61 -3.13 -1.92 5.11
N VAL A 62 -4.36 -1.62 5.50
CA VAL A 62 -5.35 -2.67 5.76
C VAL A 62 -5.59 -3.47 4.47
N GLY A 63 -5.48 -4.80 4.57
CA GLY A 63 -5.67 -5.71 3.43
C GLY A 63 -4.40 -6.06 2.67
N ASN A 64 -3.24 -5.51 3.02
CA ASN A 64 -1.95 -5.91 2.49
C ASN A 64 -0.87 -5.75 3.56
N PRO A 65 -0.36 -6.84 4.16
CA PRO A 65 -0.64 -8.24 3.80
C PRO A 65 -2.05 -8.71 4.20
N ILE A 66 -2.54 -9.74 3.50
CA ILE A 66 -3.73 -10.51 3.87
C ILE A 66 -3.32 -11.85 4.48
N GLU A 67 -4.14 -12.38 5.38
CA GLU A 67 -3.99 -13.72 5.96
C GLU A 67 -4.99 -14.69 5.32
N SER A 68 -4.51 -15.89 4.98
CA SER A 68 -5.33 -16.98 4.45
C SER A 68 -6.30 -17.49 5.51
N GLY A 69 -7.60 -17.42 5.21
CA GLY A 69 -8.67 -17.98 6.04
C GLY A 69 -9.14 -19.37 5.61
N GLU A 70 -8.66 -19.88 4.49
CA GLU A 70 -9.06 -21.15 3.90
C GLU A 70 -7.82 -21.87 3.32
N VAL A 71 -7.76 -23.19 3.52
CA VAL A 71 -6.65 -24.02 3.02
C VAL A 71 -6.49 -23.84 1.52
N GLY A 72 -5.28 -23.49 1.09
CA GLY A 72 -4.93 -23.35 -0.31
C GLY A 72 -5.48 -22.10 -0.99
N LYS A 73 -6.00 -21.10 -0.26
CA LYS A 73 -6.55 -19.86 -0.84
C LYS A 73 -6.14 -18.61 -0.07
N TYR A 74 -6.12 -17.47 -0.76
CA TYR A 74 -6.04 -16.14 -0.14
C TYR A 74 -7.14 -15.24 -0.69
N GLY A 75 -7.73 -14.42 0.19
CA GLY A 75 -8.95 -13.67 -0.12
C GLY A 75 -10.13 -14.58 -0.43
N SER A 76 -11.18 -14.02 -1.04
CA SER A 76 -12.41 -14.74 -1.37
C SER A 76 -12.96 -14.29 -2.74
N PRO A 77 -13.60 -15.15 -3.54
CA PRO A 77 -14.32 -14.71 -4.74
C PRO A 77 -15.60 -13.91 -4.45
N ASN A 78 -16.14 -13.99 -3.23
CA ASN A 78 -17.33 -13.23 -2.84
C ASN A 78 -17.05 -11.72 -2.98
N PRO A 79 -17.89 -10.91 -3.66
CA PRO A 79 -17.71 -9.47 -3.78
C PRO A 79 -17.55 -8.73 -2.44
N LEU A 80 -18.18 -9.24 -1.38
CA LEU A 80 -18.09 -8.70 -0.01
C LEU A 80 -17.04 -9.39 0.86
N GLY A 81 -16.37 -10.42 0.33
CA GLY A 81 -15.31 -11.14 1.04
C GLY A 81 -13.98 -10.40 1.00
N SER A 82 -13.09 -10.74 1.93
CA SER A 82 -11.75 -10.15 2.02
C SER A 82 -10.94 -10.33 0.74
N LYS A 83 -10.07 -9.36 0.45
CA LYS A 83 -9.18 -9.32 -0.73
C LYS A 83 -7.82 -8.79 -0.33
N LEU A 84 -6.79 -9.22 -1.04
CA LEU A 84 -5.49 -8.57 -1.00
C LEU A 84 -5.61 -7.22 -1.72
N ILE A 85 -5.39 -6.13 -0.99
CA ILE A 85 -5.58 -4.76 -1.50
C ILE A 85 -4.25 -4.17 -1.97
N VAL A 86 -4.16 -3.78 -3.23
CA VAL A 86 -2.96 -3.13 -3.79
C VAL A 86 -3.32 -1.71 -4.16
N GLN A 87 -2.69 -0.75 -3.48
CA GLN A 87 -2.96 0.67 -3.66
C GLN A 87 -1.70 1.51 -3.48
N GLY A 88 -1.70 2.69 -4.08
CA GLY A 88 -0.66 3.69 -3.97
C GLY A 88 -0.53 4.44 -5.29
N ASN A 89 0.55 5.19 -5.47
CA ASN A 89 0.83 5.91 -6.71
C ASN A 89 1.49 4.96 -7.70
N ILE A 90 0.71 4.02 -8.22
CA ILE A 90 1.15 2.95 -9.10
C ILE A 90 0.95 3.41 -10.55
N ALA A 91 2.02 3.43 -11.34
CA ALA A 91 1.93 3.77 -12.75
C ALA A 91 1.20 2.65 -13.54
N ASP A 92 0.49 3.04 -14.60
CA ASP A 92 -0.14 2.09 -15.51
C ASP A 92 0.91 1.15 -16.12
N GLY A 93 0.64 -0.16 -16.05
CA GLY A 93 1.57 -1.19 -16.52
C GLY A 93 2.73 -1.51 -15.57
N ALA A 94 2.80 -0.89 -14.39
CA ALA A 94 3.81 -1.23 -13.39
C ALA A 94 3.68 -2.71 -12.95
N ALA A 95 4.82 -3.39 -12.85
CA ALA A 95 4.86 -4.78 -12.43
C ALA A 95 4.59 -4.93 -10.94
N LEU A 96 3.75 -5.90 -10.58
CA LEU A 96 3.51 -6.32 -9.20
C LEU A 96 4.27 -7.61 -8.90
N ALA A 97 4.76 -7.72 -7.67
CA ALA A 97 5.33 -8.94 -7.13
C ALA A 97 4.54 -9.40 -5.91
N PHE A 98 4.27 -10.70 -5.84
CA PHE A 98 3.58 -11.31 -4.72
C PHE A 98 4.59 -12.03 -3.83
N TYR A 99 4.33 -12.03 -2.54
CA TYR A 99 5.18 -12.63 -1.52
C TYR A 99 4.34 -13.41 -0.52
N VAL A 100 4.89 -14.49 0.00
CA VAL A 100 4.23 -15.40 0.93
C VAL A 100 5.09 -15.54 2.19
N SER A 101 4.44 -15.62 3.34
CA SER A 101 5.10 -15.81 4.64
C SER A 101 4.24 -16.61 5.60
N ARG A 102 4.87 -17.41 6.47
CA ARG A 102 4.17 -18.09 7.57
C ARG A 102 4.10 -17.25 8.85
N ASP A 103 5.09 -16.40 9.08
CA ASP A 103 5.27 -15.64 10.32
C ASP A 103 5.08 -14.12 10.12
N GLY A 104 4.99 -13.65 8.88
CA GLY A 104 4.93 -12.24 8.53
C GLY A 104 6.30 -11.53 8.60
N ILE A 105 7.37 -12.27 8.87
CA ILE A 105 8.73 -11.76 9.05
C ILE A 105 9.58 -12.20 7.84
N ASN A 106 9.55 -13.50 7.54
CA ASN A 106 10.31 -14.10 6.46
C ASN A 106 9.44 -14.20 5.21
N TRP A 107 9.72 -13.36 4.22
CA TRP A 107 8.95 -13.27 2.98
C TRP A 107 9.68 -13.95 1.83
N VAL A 108 8.98 -14.86 1.15
CA VAL A 108 9.47 -15.51 -0.07
C VAL A 108 8.65 -14.99 -1.24
N LYS A 109 9.31 -14.61 -2.33
CA LYS A 109 8.63 -14.17 -3.56
C LYS A 109 7.89 -15.35 -4.19
N ALA A 110 6.64 -15.15 -4.59
CA ALA A 110 5.89 -16.12 -5.38
C ALA A 110 6.35 -16.05 -6.85
N GLU A 111 6.39 -17.22 -7.50
CA GLU A 111 6.76 -17.38 -8.91
C GLU A 111 5.53 -17.52 -9.82
#